data_AF-K1LGR3-F1
#
_entry.id   AF-K1LGR3-F1
#
_cell.length_a   1.000
_cell.length_b   1.000
_cell.length_c   1.000
_cell.angle_alpha   90.00
_cell.angle_beta   90.00
_cell.angle_gamma   90.00
#
_symmetry.space_group_name_H-M   'P 1'
#
loop_
_entity.id
_entity.type
_entity.pdbx_description
1 polymer ?
#
loop_
_entity_poly.entity_id
_entity_poly.type
_entity_poly.pdbx_seq_one_letter_code
_entity_poly.pdbx_strand_id
1 'polypeptide(L)' 'MRPITTEAKRKAFKYFCMGLNSKEIAKLLDCSYRTIQNFMSAENWKEKRQTLKK' A
#
# COMPACT_ATOMS: atom_id res chain seq x y z
N MET A 1 -6.26 -0.27 -18.74
CA MET A 1 -5.79 -0.39 -17.33
C MET A 1 -4.30 -0.10 -17.29
N ARG A 2 -3.84 0.95 -16.59
CA ARG A 2 -2.39 1.15 -16.38
C ARG A 2 -1.88 -0.01 -15.51
N PRO A 3 -0.81 -0.72 -15.90
CA PRO A 3 -0.25 -1.78 -15.07
C PRO A 3 0.20 -1.14 -13.75
N ILE A 4 -0.26 -1.68 -12.63
CA ILE A 4 0.15 -1.12 -11.35
C ILE A 4 1.60 -1.52 -11.11
N THR A 5 2.49 -0.54 -11.24
CA THR A 5 3.93 -0.74 -11.19
C THR A 5 4.39 -1.12 -9.78
N THR A 6 5.48 -1.88 -9.69
CA THR A 6 6.13 -2.25 -8.43
C THR A 6 6.50 -1.01 -7.59
N GLU A 7 6.74 0.12 -8.23
CA GLU A 7 6.96 1.42 -7.58
C GLU A 7 5.73 1.95 -6.85
N ALA A 8 4.54 1.84 -7.43
CA ALA A 8 3.30 2.24 -6.79
C ALA A 8 3.06 1.42 -5.51
N LYS A 9 3.35 0.11 -5.54
CA LYS A 9 3.30 -0.76 -4.36
C LYS A 9 4.26 -0.31 -3.26
N ARG A 10 5.52 -0.02 -3.60
CA ARG A 10 6.53 0.46 -2.64
C ARG A 10 6.12 1.79 -1.99
N LYS A 11 5.64 2.74 -2.79
CA LYS A 11 5.12 4.03 -2.30
C LYS A 11 3.91 3.81 -1.38
N ALA A 12 2.97 2.95 -1.79
CA ALA A 12 1.79 2.63 -1.01
C ALA A 12 2.13 2.05 0.37
N PHE A 13 3.07 1.10 0.42
CA PHE A 13 3.55 0.53 1.68
C PHE A 13 4.25 1.58 2.56
N LYS A 14 5.06 2.48 1.96
CA LYS A 14 5.69 3.59 2.68
C LYS A 14 4.64 4.50 3.35
N TYR A 15 3.60 4.88 2.63
CA TYR A 15 2.50 5.69 3.18
C TYR A 15 1.71 4.93 4.26
N PHE A 16 1.51 3.62 4.10
CA PHE A 16 0.90 2.79 5.13
C PHE A 16 1.75 2.73 6.42
N CYS A 17 3.08 2.63 6.28
CA CYS A 17 3.98 2.66 7.42
C CYS A 17 3.97 4.02 8.14
N MET A 18 3.78 5.11 7.40
CA MET A 18 3.57 6.47 7.94
C MET A 18 2.22 6.64 8.66
N GLY A 19 1.30 5.67 8.57
CA GLY A 19 0.00 5.70 9.24
C GLY A 19 -1.15 6.22 8.39
N LEU A 20 -0.95 6.43 7.07
CA LEU A 20 -2.04 6.80 6.18
C LEU A 20 -3.02 5.64 5.96
N ASN A 21 -4.30 5.98 5.78
CA ASN A 21 -5.35 5.01 5.49
C ASN A 21 -5.37 4.67 3.98
N SER A 22 -5.87 3.47 3.63
CA SER A 22 -5.83 2.99 2.24
C SER A 22 -6.60 3.89 1.26
N LYS A 23 -7.60 4.66 1.73
CA LYS A 23 -8.32 5.67 0.93
C LYS A 23 -7.44 6.86 0.56
N GLU A 24 -6.59 7.32 1.47
CA GLU A 24 -5.68 8.44 1.25
C GLU A 24 -4.54 8.01 0.34
N ILE A 25 -3.98 6.83 0.60
CA ILE A 25 -2.96 6.19 -0.24
C ILE A 25 -3.46 6.02 -1.68
N ALA A 26 -4.71 5.60 -1.84
CA ALA A 26 -5.35 5.45 -3.15
C ALA A 26 -5.43 6.78 -3.91
N LYS A 27 -5.82 7.87 -3.22
CA LYS A 27 -5.86 9.23 -3.81
C LYS A 27 -4.46 9.71 -4.22
N LEU A 28 -3.45 9.51 -3.36
CA LEU A 28 -2.08 9.94 -3.64
C LEU A 28 -1.44 9.21 -4.82
N LEU A 29 -1.81 7.94 -5.01
CA LEU A 29 -1.27 7.09 -6.06
C LEU A 29 -2.15 7.05 -7.32
N ASP A 30 -3.21 7.85 -7.37
CA ASP A 30 -4.18 7.88 -8.46
C ASP A 30 -4.67 6.47 -8.85
N CYS A 31 -5.00 5.67 -7.83
CA CYS A 31 -5.41 4.28 -7.98
C CYS A 31 -6.67 3.96 -7.17
N SER A 32 -7.29 2.82 -7.45
CA SER A 32 -8.50 2.43 -6.72
C SER A 32 -8.16 2.00 -5.29
N TYR A 33 -9.02 2.37 -4.33
CA TYR A 33 -8.91 1.85 -2.96
C TYR A 33 -8.83 0.32 -2.91
N ARG A 34 -9.58 -0.35 -3.80
CA ARG A 34 -9.60 -1.81 -3.93
C ARG A 34 -8.24 -2.38 -4.36
N THR A 35 -7.49 -1.63 -5.17
CA THR A 35 -6.11 -1.97 -5.54
C THR A 35 -5.20 -1.97 -4.31
N ILE A 36 -5.29 -0.94 -3.47
CA ILE A 36 -4.49 -0.85 -2.24
C ILE A 36 -4.87 -1.98 -1.27
N GLN A 37 -6.16 -2.29 -1.11
CA GLN A 37 -6.60 -3.42 -0.31
C GLN A 37 -6.01 -4.75 -0.82
N ASN A 38 -6.05 -4.99 -2.13
CA ASN A 38 -5.44 -6.18 -2.72
C ASN A 38 -3.94 -6.27 -2.42
N PHE A 39 -3.22 -5.15 -2.44
CA PHE A 39 -1.80 -5.13 -2.08
C PHE A 39 -1.55 -5.39 -0.60
N MET A 40 -2.35 -4.80 0.27
CA MET A 40 -2.29 -5.04 1.71
C MET A 40 -2.45 -6.53 2.04
N SER A 41 -3.42 -7.20 1.39
CA SER A 41 -3.66 -8.63 1.54
C SER A 41 -2.60 -9.50 0.86
N ALA A 42 -2.17 -9.15 -0.35
CA ALA A 42 -1.20 -9.97 -1.09
C ALA A 42 0.20 -9.99 -0.45
N GLU A 43 0.61 -8.91 0.21
CA GLU A 43 1.94 -8.79 0.82
C GLU A 43 1.91 -8.83 2.36
N ASN A 44 0.76 -9.17 2.97
CA ASN A 44 0.55 -9.17 4.42
C ASN A 44 1.18 -7.93 5.10
N TRP A 45 0.77 -6.73 4.67
CA TRP A 45 1.40 -5.48 5.13
C TRP A 45 1.40 -5.31 6.65
N LYS A 46 0.40 -5.88 7.33
CA LYS A 46 0.34 -5.90 8.80
C LYS A 46 1.50 -6.69 9.41
N GLU A 47 1.85 -7.84 8.84
CA GLU A 47 2.98 -8.66 9.29
C GLU A 47 4.30 -7.99 8.93
N LYS A 48 4.45 -7.52 7.68
CA LYS A 48 5.63 -6.75 7.24
C LYS A 48 5.89 -5.52 8.10
N ARG A 49 4.86 -4.78 8.50
CA ARG A 49 5.02 -3.61 9.37
C ARG A 49 5.49 -4.01 10.78
N GLN A 50 5.06 -5.16 11.28
CA GLN A 50 5.51 -5.66 12.58
C GLN A 50 6.97 -6.11 12.54
N THR A 51 7.40 -6.78 11.46
CA THR A 51 8.81 -7.19 11.31
C THR A 51 9.76 -6.00 11.15
N LEU A 52 9.31 -4.91 10.51
CA LEU A 52 10.08 -3.66 10.38
C LEU A 52 10.27 -2.86 11.68
N LYS A 53 9.50 -3.15 12.73
CA LYS A 53 9.63 -2.50 14.04
C LYS A 53 10.62 -3.20 14.97
N LYS A 54 11.18 -4.33 14.56
CA LYS A 54 12.08 -5.18 15.35
C LYS A 54 13.53 -4.94 14.94
#